data_AF-A0A6I4NKT1-F1
#
_entry.id   AF-A0A6I4NKT1-F1
#
_cell.length_a   1.000
_cell.length_b   1.000
_cell.length_c   1.000
_cell.angle_alpha   90.00
_cell.angle_beta   90.00
_cell.angle_gamma   90.00
#
_symmetry.space_group_name_H-M   'P 1'
#
loop_
_entity.id
_entity.type
_entity.pdbx_description
1 polymer ?
#
loop_
_entity_poly.entity_id
_entity_poly.type
_entity_poly.pdbx_seq_one_letter_code
_entity_poly.pdbx_strand_id
1 'polypeptide(L)'
;MQSLRTTLCMSLFHMAKDPDRAERRNDQLSVRARKLKSKTSRPVHAGMPPTGGRYLQRIHDFFHLLNGEWHWDVLVALNDGPLRYTELLNTVRAQTPVSNWPGNAHHYLQEGMLSRTLQRLAQGELIERERTTGFPYATTYRLAPPARELLTALVPAAEWTETHSALVARVQGLRQRLPEE
;
A
#
# COMPACT_ATOMS: atom_id res chain seq x y z
N MET A 1 25.27 -22.22 -61.82
CA MET A 1 26.55 -21.48 -61.76
C MET A 1 26.35 -20.26 -60.86
N GLN A 2 27.09 -20.24 -59.74
CA GLN A 2 27.68 -19.09 -58.99
C GLN A 2 26.77 -17.89 -58.60
N SER A 3 26.49 -17.66 -57.29
CA SER A 3 27.29 -16.90 -56.26
C SER A 3 27.01 -15.38 -56.29
N LEU A 4 26.82 -14.55 -55.24
CA LEU A 4 27.01 -14.52 -53.77
C LEU A 4 26.07 -13.42 -53.19
N ARG A 5 25.35 -13.62 -52.07
CA ARG A 5 25.63 -13.17 -50.67
C ARG A 5 25.97 -11.67 -50.42
N THR A 6 25.01 -11.00 -49.75
CA THR A 6 25.13 -10.16 -48.53
C THR A 6 25.83 -8.77 -48.57
N THR A 7 25.10 -7.70 -48.20
CA THR A 7 25.37 -6.75 -47.06
C THR A 7 24.87 -5.30 -47.30
N LEU A 8 23.87 -4.88 -46.50
CA LEU A 8 23.63 -3.59 -45.82
C LEU A 8 23.68 -2.23 -46.58
N CYS A 9 22.57 -1.46 -46.58
CA CYS A 9 22.28 -0.31 -45.68
C CYS A 9 21.36 0.77 -46.33
N MET A 10 20.45 1.31 -45.50
CA MET A 10 19.78 2.63 -45.55
C MET A 10 18.60 2.95 -46.52
N SER A 11 17.41 2.99 -45.89
CA SER A 11 16.61 4.23 -45.67
C SER A 11 15.57 4.76 -46.69
N LEU A 12 14.51 5.30 -46.08
CA LEU A 12 13.43 6.19 -46.57
C LEU A 12 12.20 5.50 -47.21
N PHE A 13 11.12 5.17 -46.49
CA PHE A 13 10.15 6.05 -45.80
C PHE A 13 9.27 6.87 -46.76
N HIS A 14 8.20 6.26 -47.28
CA HIS A 14 7.04 7.01 -47.79
C HIS A 14 5.76 6.14 -47.82
N MET A 15 5.01 6.13 -46.71
CA MET A 15 3.57 5.85 -46.76
C MET A 15 2.86 6.99 -46.02
N ALA A 16 2.17 7.81 -46.82
CA ALA A 16 1.35 8.92 -46.38
C ALA A 16 0.28 8.42 -45.39
N LYS A 17 0.39 8.92 -44.17
CA LYS A 17 -0.45 8.58 -43.03
C LYS A 17 -1.70 9.47 -43.07
N ASP A 18 -2.83 8.84 -43.38
CA ASP A 18 -4.17 9.43 -43.37
C ASP A 18 -4.44 10.18 -42.04
N PRO A 19 -4.53 11.53 -42.03
CA PRO A 19 -4.61 12.31 -40.79
C PRO A 19 -5.98 12.18 -40.09
N ASP A 20 -7.05 11.92 -40.86
CA ASP A 20 -8.43 11.89 -40.37
C ASP A 20 -8.76 10.60 -39.58
N ARG A 21 -8.00 9.51 -39.82
CA ARG A 21 -8.17 8.25 -39.08
C ARG A 21 -7.51 8.29 -37.69
N ALA A 22 -6.47 9.10 -37.52
CA ALA A 22 -5.79 9.26 -36.24
C ALA A 22 -6.64 10.07 -35.24
N GLU A 23 -7.38 11.07 -35.74
CA GLU A 23 -8.20 11.98 -34.93
C GLU A 23 -9.43 11.29 -34.35
N ARG A 24 -10.16 10.48 -35.15
CA ARG A 24 -11.30 9.68 -34.65
C ARG A 24 -10.90 8.63 -33.62
N ARG A 25 -9.67 8.12 -33.68
CA ARG A 25 -9.13 7.17 -32.70
C ARG A 25 -8.77 7.87 -31.39
N ASN A 26 -8.32 9.13 -31.45
CA ASN A 26 -8.03 9.95 -30.28
C ASN A 26 -9.31 10.41 -29.56
N ASP A 27 -10.37 10.71 -30.32
CA ASP A 27 -11.69 11.02 -29.77
C ASP A 27 -12.35 9.81 -29.09
N GLN A 28 -12.25 8.61 -29.67
CA GLN A 28 -12.75 7.40 -29.00
C GLN A 28 -11.95 7.01 -27.76
N LEU A 29 -10.63 7.23 -27.76
CA LEU A 29 -9.77 7.00 -26.59
C LEU A 29 -10.06 8.02 -25.48
N SER A 30 -10.32 9.28 -25.81
CA SER A 30 -10.65 10.30 -24.82
C SER A 30 -12.08 10.17 -24.27
N VAL A 31 -13.04 9.69 -25.07
CA VAL A 31 -14.38 9.30 -24.58
C VAL A 31 -14.32 8.04 -23.71
N ARG A 32 -13.52 7.02 -24.08
CA ARG A 32 -13.29 5.83 -23.23
C ARG A 32 -12.51 6.18 -21.95
N ALA A 33 -11.52 7.05 -22.01
CA ALA A 33 -10.78 7.52 -20.83
C ALA A 33 -11.69 8.34 -19.89
N ARG A 34 -12.61 9.16 -20.43
CA ARG A 34 -13.66 9.80 -19.62
C ARG A 34 -14.65 8.79 -19.04
N LYS A 35 -15.00 7.75 -19.80
CA LYS A 35 -15.96 6.71 -19.35
C LYS A 35 -15.36 5.70 -18.36
N LEU A 36 -14.02 5.53 -18.34
CA LEU A 36 -13.29 4.81 -17.29
C LEU A 36 -13.04 5.69 -16.06
N LYS A 37 -12.77 7.00 -16.23
CA LYS A 37 -12.75 7.95 -15.11
C LYS A 37 -14.11 8.12 -14.42
N SER A 38 -15.21 7.86 -15.13
CA SER A 38 -16.57 7.96 -14.58
C SER A 38 -17.14 6.66 -14.01
N LYS A 39 -16.40 5.54 -13.98
CA LYS A 39 -16.96 4.21 -13.60
C LYS A 39 -16.36 3.55 -12.35
N THR A 40 -15.38 4.16 -11.67
CA THR A 40 -14.87 3.62 -10.39
C THR A 40 -14.63 4.69 -9.34
N SER A 41 -15.59 5.59 -9.19
CA SER A 41 -15.69 6.38 -7.96
C SER A 41 -17.16 6.51 -7.65
N ARG A 42 -17.71 5.48 -7.00
CA ARG A 42 -18.85 5.73 -6.11
C ARG A 42 -18.33 6.81 -5.15
N PRO A 43 -18.96 7.99 -5.08
CA PRO A 43 -18.53 9.00 -4.12
C PRO A 43 -18.57 8.35 -2.74
N VAL A 44 -17.42 8.29 -2.07
CA VAL A 44 -17.35 8.03 -0.64
C VAL A 44 -18.35 9.00 -0.02
N HIS A 45 -19.39 8.49 0.62
CA HIS A 45 -20.55 9.25 1.03
C HIS A 45 -20.15 10.61 1.61
N ALA A 46 -20.40 11.68 0.84
CA ALA A 46 -20.50 13.05 1.34
C ALA A 46 -21.84 13.19 2.10
N GLY A 47 -22.04 12.31 3.08
CA GLY A 47 -23.17 12.27 3.98
C GLY A 47 -22.61 12.22 5.39
N MET A 48 -23.32 12.83 6.33
CA MET A 48 -22.99 12.80 7.75
C MET A 48 -22.50 11.39 8.18
N PRO A 49 -21.37 11.28 8.92
CA PRO A 49 -20.88 9.98 9.35
C PRO A 49 -22.02 9.20 10.02
N PRO A 50 -22.12 7.88 9.76
CA PRO A 50 -23.19 7.07 10.32
C PRO A 50 -23.26 7.29 11.83
N THR A 51 -24.38 7.82 12.32
CA THR A 51 -24.52 8.16 13.73
C THR A 51 -25.10 6.96 14.48
N GLY A 52 -24.51 6.58 15.62
CA GLY A 52 -25.07 5.56 16.52
C GLY A 52 -24.09 4.50 17.01
N GLY A 53 -24.52 3.72 18.01
CA GLY A 53 -23.66 2.78 18.74
C GLY A 53 -23.02 1.68 17.89
N ARG A 54 -23.69 1.21 16.82
CA ARG A 54 -23.11 0.18 15.91
C ARG A 54 -21.95 0.72 15.09
N TYR A 55 -21.98 1.98 14.68
CA TYR A 55 -20.89 2.61 13.95
C TYR A 55 -19.67 2.79 14.86
N LEU A 56 -19.91 3.28 16.08
CA LEU A 56 -18.87 3.42 17.10
C LEU A 56 -18.24 2.06 17.44
N GLN A 57 -19.05 1.01 17.62
CA GLN A 57 -18.54 -0.34 17.88
C GLN A 57 -17.63 -0.82 16.75
N ARG A 58 -18.02 -0.67 15.49
CA ARG A 58 -17.19 -1.07 14.34
C ARG A 58 -15.86 -0.30 14.29
N ILE A 59 -15.88 0.98 14.65
CA ILE A 59 -14.65 1.77 14.76
C ILE A 59 -13.77 1.23 15.89
N HIS A 60 -14.34 0.91 17.06
CA HIS A 60 -13.59 0.30 18.14
C HIS A 60 -13.01 -1.05 17.76
N ASP A 61 -13.80 -1.93 17.12
CA ASP A 61 -13.35 -3.25 16.67
C ASP A 61 -12.18 -3.11 15.70
N PHE A 62 -12.29 -2.18 14.75
CA PHE A 62 -11.21 -1.85 13.80
C PHE A 62 -9.93 -1.40 14.53
N PHE A 63 -10.05 -0.44 15.46
CA PHE A 63 -8.88 0.02 16.21
C PHE A 63 -8.32 -1.09 17.08
N HIS A 64 -9.14 -1.90 17.75
CA HIS A 64 -8.67 -3.02 18.56
C HIS A 64 -7.93 -4.08 17.75
N LEU A 65 -8.41 -4.41 16.55
CA LEU A 65 -7.75 -5.35 15.64
C LEU A 65 -6.35 -4.88 15.24
N LEU A 66 -6.15 -3.57 15.15
CA LEU A 66 -4.95 -2.94 14.59
C LEU A 66 -4.17 -2.13 15.63
N ASN A 67 -4.51 -2.29 16.91
CA ASN A 67 -3.87 -1.58 18.02
C ASN A 67 -2.56 -2.27 18.40
N GLY A 68 -1.55 -2.11 17.56
CA GLY A 68 -0.19 -2.41 17.97
C GLY A 68 0.83 -1.67 17.13
N GLU A 69 1.87 -1.25 17.82
CA GLU A 69 2.95 -0.40 17.32
C GLU A 69 3.46 -0.80 15.93
N TRP A 70 3.67 -2.09 15.70
CA TRP A 70 4.28 -2.62 14.48
C TRP A 70 3.31 -3.25 13.48
N HIS A 71 2.00 -3.22 13.76
CA HIS A 71 1.03 -3.92 12.92
C HIS A 71 0.99 -3.30 11.53
N TRP A 72 0.93 -1.97 11.47
CA TRP A 72 0.90 -1.24 10.20
C TRP A 72 2.18 -1.44 9.39
N ASP A 73 3.35 -1.33 10.00
CA ASP A 73 4.62 -1.49 9.29
C ASP A 73 4.76 -2.89 8.71
N VAL A 74 4.40 -3.93 9.49
CA VAL A 74 4.44 -5.32 9.00
C VAL A 74 3.46 -5.54 7.85
N LEU A 75 2.23 -5.02 7.96
CA LEU A 75 1.23 -5.17 6.90
C LEU A 75 1.67 -4.46 5.61
N VAL A 76 2.22 -3.25 5.73
CA VAL A 76 2.75 -2.49 4.58
C VAL A 76 3.96 -3.20 3.95
N ALA A 77 4.89 -3.73 4.75
CA ALA A 77 6.05 -4.47 4.23
C ALA A 77 5.64 -5.72 3.44
N LEU A 78 4.58 -6.41 3.86
CA LEU A 78 4.06 -7.60 3.18
C LEU A 78 3.16 -7.29 1.98
N ASN A 79 2.87 -6.01 1.71
CA ASN A 79 2.03 -5.62 0.58
C ASN A 79 2.65 -6.00 -0.77
N ASP A 80 3.98 -5.88 -0.86
CA ASP A 80 4.77 -6.16 -2.08
C ASP A 80 4.99 -7.66 -2.33
N GLY A 81 4.78 -8.50 -1.31
CA GLY A 81 4.83 -9.94 -1.46
C GLY A 81 5.15 -10.70 -0.18
N PRO A 82 5.23 -12.04 -0.27
CA PRO A 82 5.60 -12.88 0.85
C PRO A 82 7.06 -12.66 1.25
N LEU A 83 7.34 -12.57 2.55
CA LEU A 83 8.69 -12.38 3.08
C LEU A 83 9.03 -13.44 4.14
N ARG A 84 10.30 -13.81 4.23
CA ARG A 84 10.82 -14.58 5.38
C ARG A 84 11.00 -13.66 6.58
N TYR A 85 11.14 -14.25 7.77
CA TYR A 85 11.29 -13.49 9.02
C TYR A 85 12.39 -12.41 8.96
N THR A 86 13.60 -12.78 8.55
CA THR A 86 14.75 -11.84 8.50
C THR A 86 14.57 -10.77 7.45
N GLU A 87 14.01 -11.11 6.28
CA GLU A 87 13.72 -10.16 5.20
C GLU A 87 12.67 -9.14 5.66
N LEU A 88 11.61 -9.61 6.31
CA LEU A 88 10.56 -8.78 6.86
C LEU A 88 11.09 -7.85 7.96
N LEU A 89 11.91 -8.36 8.87
CA LEU A 89 12.53 -7.55 9.92
C LEU A 89 13.36 -6.40 9.34
N ASN A 90 14.18 -6.70 8.34
CA ASN A 90 15.03 -5.70 7.68
C ASN A 90 14.19 -4.69 6.90
N THR A 91 13.16 -5.15 6.19
CA THR A 91 12.25 -4.30 5.42
C THR A 91 11.53 -3.32 6.34
N VAL A 92 10.96 -3.80 7.46
CA VAL A 92 10.29 -2.94 8.44
C VAL A 92 11.26 -1.92 9.04
N ARG A 93 12.46 -2.35 9.44
CA ARG A 93 13.48 -1.42 9.96
C ARG A 93 13.90 -0.35 8.95
N ALA A 94 13.96 -0.69 7.67
CA ALA A 94 14.37 0.24 6.61
C ALA A 94 13.28 1.25 6.23
N GLN A 95 12.01 0.85 6.27
CA GLN A 95 10.90 1.71 5.86
C GLN A 95 10.32 2.58 6.99
N THR A 96 10.57 2.24 8.26
CA THR A 96 9.98 2.94 9.41
C THR A 96 10.45 4.41 9.40
N PRO A 97 9.57 5.38 9.12
CA PRO A 97 9.95 6.77 8.92
C PRO A 97 10.23 7.45 10.26
N VAL A 98 10.96 8.57 10.22
CA VAL A 98 11.16 9.40 11.40
C VAL A 98 9.84 9.97 11.94
N SER A 99 9.17 9.25 12.84
CA SER A 99 7.95 9.69 13.52
C SER A 99 8.21 10.90 14.42
N ASN A 100 7.46 11.97 14.17
CA ASN A 100 7.46 13.19 14.98
C ASN A 100 6.40 13.15 16.10
N TRP A 101 5.75 12.01 16.33
CA TRP A 101 4.78 11.87 17.42
C TRP A 101 5.50 11.56 18.75
N PRO A 102 5.23 12.31 19.84
CA PRO A 102 5.80 11.99 21.16
C PRO A 102 5.28 10.65 21.68
N GLY A 103 6.11 9.94 22.43
CA GLY A 103 5.87 8.54 22.84
C GLY A 103 6.09 7.51 21.72
N ASN A 104 6.35 7.96 20.49
CA ASN A 104 6.66 7.13 19.32
C ASN A 104 8.07 7.42 18.80
N ALA A 105 8.99 7.73 19.71
CA ALA A 105 10.40 7.95 19.41
C ALA A 105 11.06 6.62 19.05
N HIS A 106 11.06 6.27 17.75
CA HIS A 106 11.79 5.16 17.12
C HIS A 106 12.19 4.05 18.07
N HIS A 107 11.21 3.24 18.47
CA HIS A 107 11.60 1.96 19.03
C HIS A 107 12.24 1.18 17.89
N TYR A 108 13.50 0.80 18.04
CA TYR A 108 14.12 -0.11 17.09
C TYR A 108 13.34 -1.44 17.14
N LEU A 109 12.82 -1.91 16.01
CA LEU A 109 12.06 -3.17 15.98
C LEU A 109 12.96 -4.33 16.44
N GLN A 110 12.71 -4.80 17.66
CA GLN A 110 13.39 -5.95 18.24
C GLN A 110 12.81 -7.24 17.66
N GLU A 111 13.63 -8.28 17.57
CA GLU A 111 13.21 -9.60 17.07
C GLU A 111 12.04 -10.18 17.87
N GLY A 112 12.13 -10.16 19.20
CA GLY A 112 11.04 -10.64 20.06
C GLY A 112 9.73 -9.84 19.91
N MET A 113 9.81 -8.59 19.43
CA MET A 113 8.64 -7.76 19.17
C MET A 113 8.03 -8.07 17.79
N LEU A 114 8.84 -8.31 16.77
CA LEU A 114 8.36 -8.80 15.48
C LEU A 114 7.67 -10.17 15.64
N SER A 115 8.29 -11.09 16.38
CA SER A 115 7.71 -12.42 16.62
C SER A 115 6.32 -12.34 17.27
N ARG A 116 6.16 -11.49 18.31
CA ARG A 116 4.86 -11.24 18.95
C ARG A 116 3.86 -10.58 18.02
N THR A 117 4.31 -9.65 17.18
CA THR A 117 3.45 -8.97 16.18
C THR A 117 2.94 -9.95 15.14
N LEU A 118 3.81 -10.79 14.59
CA LEU A 118 3.43 -11.83 13.63
C LEU A 118 2.45 -12.83 14.22
N GLN A 119 2.64 -13.23 15.49
CA GLN A 119 1.69 -14.09 16.17
C GLN A 119 0.31 -13.43 16.29
N ARG A 120 0.24 -12.16 16.69
CA ARG A 120 -1.02 -11.42 16.82
C ARG A 120 -1.72 -11.23 15.47
N LEU A 121 -0.98 -10.83 14.44
CA LEU A 121 -1.51 -10.68 13.09
C LEU A 121 -2.01 -12.01 12.51
N ALA A 122 -1.33 -13.13 12.80
CA ALA A 122 -1.77 -14.45 12.38
C ALA A 122 -3.02 -14.90 13.15
N GLN A 123 -3.11 -14.62 14.45
CA GLN A 123 -4.30 -14.88 15.27
C GLN A 123 -5.50 -14.04 14.82
N GLY A 124 -5.26 -12.81 14.35
CA GLY A 124 -6.27 -11.94 13.77
C GLY A 124 -6.58 -12.24 12.29
N GLU A 125 -6.03 -13.33 11.73
CA GLU A 125 -6.22 -13.76 10.33
C GLU A 125 -5.82 -12.70 9.28
N LEU A 126 -4.97 -11.75 9.66
CA LEU A 126 -4.47 -10.69 8.77
C LEU A 126 -3.24 -11.14 7.97
N ILE A 127 -2.49 -12.11 8.49
CA ILE A 127 -1.38 -12.73 7.78
C ILE A 127 -1.50 -14.24 7.81
N GLU A 128 -0.99 -14.88 6.77
CA GLU A 128 -0.84 -16.32 6.71
C GLU A 128 0.64 -16.67 6.86
N ARG A 129 0.90 -17.73 7.62
CA ARG A 129 2.22 -18.29 7.85
C ARG A 129 2.34 -19.62 7.14
N GLU A 130 3.25 -19.70 6.18
CA GLU A 130 3.50 -20.90 5.41
C GLU A 130 4.89 -21.46 5.73
N ARG A 131 4.95 -22.77 5.98
CA ARG A 131 6.22 -23.48 6.16
C ARG A 131 6.53 -24.24 4.89
N THR A 132 7.70 -24.01 4.34
CA THR A 132 8.21 -24.83 3.23
C THR A 132 8.40 -26.26 3.71
N THR A 133 7.86 -27.23 2.96
CA THR A 133 7.87 -28.66 3.31
C THR A 133 9.18 -29.38 2.91
N GLY A 134 10.18 -28.66 2.41
CA GLY A 134 11.48 -29.19 1.99
C GLY A 134 12.65 -28.38 2.54
N PHE A 135 13.82 -29.01 2.61
CA PHE A 135 15.04 -28.36 3.07
C PHE A 135 15.51 -27.27 2.06
N PRO A 136 15.86 -26.07 2.53
CA PRO A 136 15.81 -25.60 3.91
C PRO A 136 14.38 -25.27 4.37
N TYR A 137 14.04 -25.66 5.60
CA TYR A 137 12.75 -25.35 6.23
C TYR A 137 12.60 -23.84 6.47
N ALA A 138 12.14 -23.12 5.46
CA ALA A 138 11.86 -21.69 5.55
C ALA A 138 10.41 -21.47 5.99
N THR A 139 10.19 -20.43 6.80
CA THR A 139 8.86 -19.89 7.05
C THR A 139 8.71 -18.60 6.25
N THR A 140 7.64 -18.50 5.47
CA THR A 140 7.22 -17.29 4.77
C THR A 140 5.95 -16.75 5.39
N TYR A 141 5.82 -15.43 5.37
CA TYR A 141 4.66 -14.70 5.84
C TYR A 141 4.07 -13.95 4.65
N ARG A 142 2.75 -13.99 4.48
CA ARG A 142 2.04 -13.27 3.42
C ARG A 142 0.81 -12.58 3.97
N LEU A 143 0.40 -11.46 3.37
CA LEU A 143 -0.90 -10.85 3.66
C LEU A 143 -2.02 -11.82 3.30
N ALA A 144 -2.96 -11.97 4.23
CA ALA A 144 -4.23 -12.60 3.94
C ALA A 144 -5.08 -11.67 3.04
N PRO A 145 -6.02 -12.20 2.23
CA PRO A 145 -6.92 -11.38 1.41
C PRO A 145 -7.63 -10.25 2.18
N PRO A 146 -8.19 -10.49 3.38
CA PRO A 146 -8.85 -9.43 4.16
C PRO A 146 -7.90 -8.27 4.52
N ALA A 147 -6.63 -8.55 4.81
CA ALA A 147 -5.65 -7.51 5.12
C ALA A 147 -5.27 -6.66 3.90
N ARG A 148 -5.30 -7.23 2.69
CA ARG A 148 -5.09 -6.46 1.46
C ARG A 148 -6.27 -5.52 1.17
N GLU A 149 -7.49 -6.00 1.39
CA GLU A 149 -8.71 -5.18 1.30
C GLU A 149 -8.67 -4.05 2.33
N LEU A 150 -8.22 -4.34 3.54
CA LEU A 150 -8.05 -3.38 4.62
C LEU A 150 -7.08 -2.24 4.26
N LEU A 151 -5.89 -2.57 3.75
CA LEU A 151 -4.91 -1.57 3.30
C LEU A 151 -5.49 -0.69 2.19
N THR A 152 -6.25 -1.29 1.27
CA THR A 152 -6.93 -0.56 0.19
C THR A 152 -8.00 0.39 0.72
N ALA A 153 -8.78 -0.06 1.72
CA ALA A 153 -9.83 0.74 2.34
C ALA A 153 -9.29 1.95 3.12
N LEU A 154 -8.02 1.93 3.52
CA LEU A 154 -7.37 3.00 4.28
C LEU A 154 -6.70 4.06 3.42
N VAL A 155 -6.57 3.84 2.11
CA VAL A 155 -6.01 4.83 1.18
C VAL A 155 -6.67 6.21 1.34
N PRO A 156 -8.01 6.36 1.40
CA PRO A 156 -8.63 7.67 1.60
C PRO A 156 -8.29 8.33 2.94
N ALA A 157 -8.08 7.52 3.99
CA ALA A 157 -7.68 8.03 5.29
C ALA A 157 -6.22 8.52 5.26
N ALA A 158 -5.33 7.82 4.55
CA ALA A 158 -3.96 8.26 4.34
C ALA A 158 -3.91 9.56 3.51
N GLU A 159 -4.64 9.63 2.40
CA GLU A 159 -4.75 10.84 1.57
C GLU A 159 -5.32 12.04 2.34
N TRP A 160 -6.23 11.79 3.29
CA TRP A 160 -6.73 12.83 4.18
C TRP A 160 -5.62 13.42 5.05
N THR A 161 -4.68 12.60 5.55
CA THR A 161 -3.55 13.08 6.36
C THR A 161 -2.56 13.90 5.53
N GLU A 162 -2.34 13.53 4.27
CA GLU A 162 -1.54 14.32 3.32
C GLU A 162 -2.19 15.68 3.05
N THR A 163 -3.48 15.67 2.73
CA THR A 163 -4.30 16.88 2.49
C THR A 163 -4.28 17.83 3.70
N HIS A 164 -4.25 17.27 4.91
CA HIS A 164 -4.27 18.03 6.16
C HIS A 164 -2.91 18.00 6.88
N SER A 165 -1.81 17.89 6.13
CA SER A 165 -0.44 17.81 6.68
C SER A 165 -0.11 18.96 7.65
N ALA A 166 -0.59 20.17 7.39
CA ALA A 166 -0.42 21.32 8.29
C ALA A 166 -1.12 21.15 9.65
N LEU A 167 -2.30 20.51 9.68
CA LEU A 167 -2.98 20.14 10.92
C LEU A 167 -2.17 19.08 11.67
N VAL A 168 -1.73 18.03 10.97
CA VAL A 168 -0.95 16.93 11.54
C VAL A 168 0.34 17.47 12.18
N ALA A 169 1.11 18.28 11.45
CA ALA A 169 2.35 18.88 11.93
C ALA A 169 2.12 19.79 13.16
N ARG A 170 1.03 20.58 13.15
CA ARG A 170 0.66 21.42 14.30
C ARG A 170 0.38 20.57 15.55
N VAL A 171 -0.40 19.49 15.41
CA VAL A 171 -0.73 18.62 16.54
C VAL A 171 0.51 17.88 17.05
N GLN A 172 1.39 17.41 16.16
CA GLN A 172 2.69 16.83 16.54
C GLN A 172 3.52 17.82 17.38
N GLY A 173 3.68 19.06 16.88
CA GLY A 173 4.42 20.10 17.59
C GLY A 173 3.81 20.49 18.93
N LEU A 174 2.48 20.48 19.07
CA LEU A 174 1.81 20.71 20.35
C LEU A 174 2.12 19.61 21.36
N ARG A 175 2.01 18.33 20.95
CA ARG A 175 2.24 17.22 21.86
C ARG A 175 3.71 17.10 22.28
N GLN A 176 4.66 17.43 21.41
CA GLN A 176 6.09 17.44 21.77
C GLN A 176 6.45 18.47 22.85
N ARG A 177 5.63 19.51 23.03
CA ARG A 177 5.88 20.60 23.99
C ARG A 177 5.28 20.34 25.36
N LEU A 178 4.43 19.33 25.51
CA LEU A 178 3.87 18.96 26.80
C LEU A 178 4.89 18.09 27.54
N PRO A 179 5.42 18.50 28.71
CA PRO A 179 6.14 17.58 29.58
C PRO A 179 5.17 16.50 30.07
N GLU A 180 5.60 15.24 30.06
CA GLU A 180 4.89 14.15 30.74
C GLU A 180 4.92 14.46 32.24
N GLU A 181 3.79 14.89 32.81
CA GLU A 181 3.60 15.12 34.25
C GLU A 181 3.55 13.79 35.02
#